data_AF-A0A1E4TKB4-F1
#
_entry.id   AF-A0A1E4TKB4-F1
#
_cell.length_a   1.000
_cell.length_b   1.000
_cell.length_c   1.000
_cell.angle_alpha   90.00
_cell.angle_beta   90.00
_cell.angle_gamma   90.00
#
_symmetry.space_group_name_H-M   'P 1'
#
loop_
_entity.id
_entity.type
_entity.pdbx_description
1 polymer ?
#
loop_
_entity_poly.entity_id
_entity_poly.type
_entity_poly.pdbx_seq_one_letter_code
_entity_poly.pdbx_strand_id
1 'polypeptide(L)'
;MSSDALEVFKTKGLDPYEVLNIENTDTVTDSLVKKSYRSLALKYHPDKNPDDSAREQFELISLAYDILTDPETRKQVDESRKARIIQIERDKALDSKRRQMKRDLEQREASSKRRKAETISVSEIARLQKESAEFLQARNRPRSIDLEAGATVKCQVPLSASSEALELAFSKISKVESIQIIKMPKKSYKIAMMTFFSKHDAEKVVSFDYSKAIGILKDIKHCKIIGSTPLQKE
;
A
#
# COMPACT_ATOMS: atom_id res chain seq x y z
N MET A 1 -13.48 -75.16 -12.23
CA MET A 1 -14.33 -74.38 -13.16
C MET A 1 -14.69 -73.01 -12.58
N SER A 2 -15.24 -72.89 -11.35
CA SER A 2 -15.53 -71.57 -10.74
C SER A 2 -14.31 -70.66 -10.52
N SER A 3 -13.13 -71.22 -10.22
CA SER A 3 -11.91 -70.43 -9.99
C SER A 3 -11.47 -69.66 -11.23
N ASP A 4 -11.53 -70.27 -12.41
CA ASP A 4 -11.11 -69.66 -13.67
C ASP A 4 -12.04 -68.50 -14.06
N ALA A 5 -13.34 -68.65 -13.80
CA ALA A 5 -14.32 -67.60 -14.04
C ALA A 5 -14.02 -66.34 -13.20
N LEU A 6 -13.67 -66.51 -11.92
CA LEU A 6 -13.35 -65.40 -11.04
C LEU A 6 -12.09 -64.64 -11.47
N GLU A 7 -11.07 -65.34 -11.99
CA GLU A 7 -9.86 -64.69 -12.52
C GLU A 7 -10.15 -63.87 -13.78
N VAL A 8 -11.02 -64.34 -14.67
CA VAL A 8 -11.45 -63.57 -15.85
C VAL A 8 -12.09 -62.25 -15.44
N PHE A 9 -12.97 -62.26 -14.43
CA PHE A 9 -13.61 -61.03 -13.95
C PHE A 9 -12.63 -60.08 -13.24
N LYS A 10 -11.69 -60.63 -12.45
CA LYS A 10 -10.62 -59.84 -11.81
C LYS A 10 -9.71 -59.16 -12.84
N THR A 11 -9.30 -59.88 -13.89
CA THR A 11 -8.41 -59.36 -14.95
C THR A 11 -9.10 -58.36 -15.86
N LYS A 12 -10.37 -58.60 -16.21
CA LYS A 12 -11.19 -57.66 -17.01
C LYS A 12 -11.71 -56.46 -16.19
N GLY A 13 -11.61 -56.48 -14.86
CA GLY A 13 -12.11 -55.43 -13.99
C GLY A 13 -13.64 -55.29 -14.00
N LEU A 14 -14.35 -56.37 -14.31
CA LEU A 14 -15.81 -56.40 -14.42
C LEU A 14 -16.46 -56.86 -13.11
N ASP A 15 -17.68 -56.40 -12.85
CA ASP A 15 -18.50 -56.87 -11.73
C ASP A 15 -19.53 -57.90 -12.24
N PRO A 16 -19.55 -59.14 -11.71
CA PRO A 16 -20.53 -60.17 -12.11
C PRO A 16 -21.99 -59.72 -11.94
N TYR A 17 -22.28 -58.88 -10.93
CA TYR A 17 -23.62 -58.35 -10.73
C TYR A 17 -24.01 -57.36 -11.81
N GLU A 18 -23.07 -56.53 -12.28
CA GLU A 18 -23.30 -55.58 -13.39
C GLU A 18 -23.53 -56.33 -14.71
N VAL A 19 -22.77 -57.40 -14.97
CA VAL A 19 -22.96 -58.24 -16.18
C VAL A 19 -24.33 -58.91 -16.20
N LEU A 20 -24.86 -59.30 -15.04
CA LEU A 20 -26.24 -59.80 -14.93
C LEU A 20 -27.30 -58.69 -14.77
N ASN A 21 -26.96 -57.41 -14.96
CA ASN A 21 -27.87 -56.27 -14.77
C ASN A 21 -28.60 -56.27 -13.42
N ILE A 22 -27.88 -56.61 -12.34
CA ILE A 22 -28.38 -56.60 -10.97
C ILE A 22 -27.82 -55.36 -10.27
N GLU A 23 -28.64 -54.31 -10.17
CA GLU A 23 -28.23 -53.04 -9.58
C GLU A 23 -28.13 -53.11 -8.04
N ASN A 24 -29.13 -53.71 -7.40
CA ASN A 24 -29.20 -53.82 -5.94
C ASN A 24 -28.68 -55.18 -5.46
N THR A 25 -27.47 -55.19 -4.90
CA THR A 25 -26.85 -56.38 -4.33
C THR A 25 -27.46 -56.82 -3.00
N ASP A 26 -28.07 -55.90 -2.26
CA ASP A 26 -28.58 -56.15 -0.90
C ASP A 26 -29.83 -57.05 -0.90
N THR A 27 -30.56 -57.12 -2.02
CA THR A 27 -31.77 -57.94 -2.17
C THR A 27 -31.56 -59.15 -3.08
N VAL A 28 -30.29 -59.49 -3.39
CA VAL A 28 -30.00 -60.56 -4.34
C VAL A 28 -30.26 -61.92 -3.73
N THR A 29 -31.27 -62.57 -4.30
CA THR A 29 -31.60 -63.96 -4.05
C THR A 29 -31.16 -64.82 -5.22
N ASP A 30 -30.91 -66.11 -4.97
CA ASP A 30 -30.49 -67.04 -6.03
C ASP A 30 -31.54 -67.17 -7.13
N SER A 31 -32.82 -66.97 -6.81
CA SER A 31 -33.91 -66.92 -7.78
C SER A 31 -33.81 -65.70 -8.70
N LEU A 32 -33.38 -64.55 -8.19
CA LEU A 32 -33.14 -63.34 -8.99
C LEU A 32 -31.95 -63.54 -9.93
N VAL A 33 -30.85 -64.11 -9.44
CA VAL A 33 -29.65 -64.43 -10.26
C VAL A 33 -30.04 -65.37 -11.41
N LYS A 34 -30.75 -66.45 -11.11
CA LYS A 34 -31.27 -67.40 -12.11
C LYS A 34 -32.22 -66.74 -13.11
N LYS A 35 -33.12 -65.87 -12.65
CA LYS A 35 -34.08 -65.17 -13.51
C LYS A 35 -33.35 -64.23 -14.47
N SER A 36 -32.38 -63.47 -13.98
CA SER A 36 -31.61 -62.55 -14.83
C SER A 36 -30.78 -63.30 -15.86
N TYR A 37 -30.07 -64.35 -15.43
CA TYR A 37 -29.32 -65.22 -16.34
C TYR A 37 -30.20 -65.77 -17.46
N ARG A 38 -31.37 -66.33 -17.17
CA ARG A 38 -32.29 -66.85 -18.20
C ARG A 38 -32.73 -65.77 -19.19
N SER A 39 -33.05 -64.58 -18.70
CA SER A 39 -33.46 -63.45 -19.54
C SER A 39 -32.35 -63.02 -20.50
N LEU A 40 -31.12 -62.87 -19.97
CA LEU A 40 -29.97 -62.44 -20.74
C LEU A 40 -29.44 -63.53 -21.68
N ALA A 41 -29.44 -64.79 -21.25
CA ALA A 41 -29.08 -65.94 -22.07
C ALA A 41 -29.99 -66.09 -23.28
N LEU A 42 -31.30 -65.86 -23.14
CA LEU A 42 -32.24 -65.85 -24.26
C LEU A 42 -32.00 -64.67 -25.21
N LYS A 43 -31.64 -63.51 -24.67
CA LYS A 43 -31.37 -62.30 -25.45
C LYS A 43 -30.10 -62.43 -26.29
N TYR A 44 -29.04 -63.01 -25.74
CA TYR A 44 -27.73 -63.15 -26.37
C TYR A 44 -27.43 -64.58 -26.85
N HIS A 45 -28.44 -65.43 -27.01
CA HIS A 45 -28.23 -66.82 -27.43
C HIS A 45 -27.57 -66.89 -28.82
N PRO A 46 -26.51 -67.70 -29.01
CA PRO A 46 -25.76 -67.76 -30.27
C PRO A 46 -26.59 -68.30 -31.45
N ASP A 47 -27.60 -69.13 -31.18
CA ASP A 47 -28.53 -69.65 -32.21
C ASP A 47 -29.42 -68.54 -32.82
N LYS A 48 -29.78 -67.53 -32.02
CA LYS A 48 -30.64 -66.41 -32.47
C LYS A 48 -29.83 -65.21 -32.93
N ASN A 49 -28.58 -65.10 -32.47
CA ASN A 49 -27.69 -63.99 -32.77
C ASN A 49 -26.34 -64.57 -33.23
N PRO A 50 -26.12 -64.71 -34.54
CA PRO A 50 -24.89 -65.27 -35.09
C PRO A 50 -23.67 -64.33 -35.00
N ASP A 51 -23.82 -63.14 -34.41
CA ASP A 51 -22.73 -62.17 -34.25
C ASP A 51 -21.73 -62.59 -33.17
N ASP A 52 -20.44 -62.37 -33.43
CA ASP A 52 -19.36 -62.66 -32.48
C ASP A 52 -19.52 -61.90 -31.16
N SER A 53 -20.05 -60.67 -31.21
CA SER A 53 -20.34 -59.87 -30.02
C SER A 53 -21.38 -60.53 -29.11
N ALA A 54 -22.42 -61.15 -29.68
CA ALA A 54 -23.44 -61.83 -28.89
C ALA A 54 -22.87 -63.07 -28.19
N ARG A 55 -21.97 -63.78 -28.87
CA ARG A 55 -21.25 -64.92 -28.30
C ARG A 55 -20.37 -64.52 -27.12
N GLU A 56 -19.56 -63.47 -27.27
CA GLU A 56 -18.71 -62.97 -26.17
C GLU A 56 -19.55 -62.52 -24.96
N GLN A 57 -20.67 -61.85 -25.20
CA GLN A 57 -21.60 -61.44 -24.14
C GLN A 57 -22.21 -62.66 -23.44
N PHE A 58 -22.64 -63.66 -24.21
CA PHE A 58 -23.19 -64.90 -23.67
C PHE A 58 -22.20 -65.66 -22.79
N GLU A 59 -20.93 -65.71 -23.20
CA GLU A 59 -19.85 -66.30 -22.41
C GLU A 59 -19.65 -65.53 -21.09
N LEU A 60 -19.60 -64.19 -21.13
CA LEU A 60 -19.50 -63.36 -19.93
C LEU A 60 -20.71 -63.55 -18.99
N ILE A 61 -21.92 -63.62 -19.53
CA ILE A 61 -23.15 -63.85 -18.77
C ILE A 61 -23.14 -65.22 -18.08
N SER A 62 -22.66 -66.25 -18.78
CA SER A 62 -22.52 -67.60 -18.23
C SER A 62 -21.49 -67.65 -17.10
N LEU A 63 -20.31 -67.05 -17.31
CA LEU A 63 -19.27 -66.96 -16.28
C LEU A 63 -19.73 -66.16 -15.06
N ALA A 64 -20.46 -65.05 -15.26
CA ALA A 64 -21.04 -64.27 -14.16
C ALA A 64 -22.04 -65.10 -13.33
N TYR A 65 -22.88 -65.89 -14.01
CA TYR A 65 -23.82 -66.78 -13.34
C TYR A 65 -23.11 -67.86 -12.52
N ASP A 66 -22.04 -68.46 -13.05
CA ASP A 66 -21.26 -69.47 -12.34
C ASP A 66 -20.64 -68.91 -11.05
N ILE A 67 -20.05 -67.71 -11.13
CA ILE A 67 -19.45 -67.02 -9.97
C ILE A 67 -20.48 -66.71 -8.89
N LEU A 68 -21.69 -66.30 -9.28
CA LEU A 68 -22.76 -65.89 -8.35
C LEU A 68 -23.61 -67.06 -7.84
N THR A 69 -23.50 -68.24 -8.46
CA THR A 69 -24.20 -69.45 -8.02
C THR A 69 -23.39 -70.21 -6.97
N ASP A 70 -22.06 -70.19 -7.06
CA ASP A 70 -21.18 -70.80 -6.07
C ASP A 70 -21.01 -69.87 -4.85
N PRO A 71 -21.37 -70.32 -3.63
CA PRO A 71 -21.33 -69.49 -2.42
C PRO A 71 -19.92 -68.99 -2.07
N GLU A 72 -18.87 -69.78 -2.35
CA GLU A 72 -17.49 -69.38 -2.04
C GLU A 72 -17.03 -68.24 -2.95
N THR A 73 -17.23 -68.36 -4.26
CA THR A 73 -16.85 -67.31 -5.21
C THR A 73 -17.72 -66.07 -5.06
N ARG A 74 -19.03 -66.24 -4.78
CA ARG A 74 -19.93 -65.11 -4.51
C ARG A 74 -19.48 -64.31 -3.29
N LYS A 75 -19.09 -64.99 -2.20
CA LYS A 75 -18.57 -64.34 -0.99
C LYS A 75 -17.32 -63.50 -1.29
N GLN A 76 -16.39 -64.01 -2.09
CA GLN A 76 -15.18 -63.26 -2.47
C GLN A 76 -15.50 -61.99 -3.28
N VAL A 77 -16.47 -62.05 -4.18
CA VAL A 77 -16.94 -60.90 -4.94
C VAL A 77 -17.60 -59.88 -4.00
N ASP A 78 -18.47 -60.33 -3.11
CA ASP A 78 -19.16 -59.47 -2.15
C ASP A 78 -18.18 -58.76 -1.21
N GLU A 79 -17.18 -59.47 -0.69
CA GLU A 79 -16.11 -58.90 0.14
C GLU A 79 -15.28 -57.87 -0.63
N SER A 80 -14.87 -58.20 -1.86
CA SER A 80 -14.11 -57.29 -2.73
C SER A 80 -14.89 -56.02 -3.03
N ARG A 81 -16.20 -56.15 -3.31
CA ARG A 81 -17.10 -55.03 -3.58
C ARG A 81 -17.29 -54.15 -2.35
N LYS A 82 -17.51 -54.74 -1.17
CA LYS A 82 -17.60 -53.99 0.10
C LYS A 82 -16.32 -53.24 0.39
N ALA A 83 -15.15 -53.89 0.23
CA ALA A 83 -13.85 -53.24 0.42
C ALA A 83 -13.66 -52.04 -0.53
N ARG A 84 -14.06 -52.18 -1.80
CA ARG A 84 -14.03 -51.09 -2.80
C ARG A 84 -14.91 -49.92 -2.40
N ILE A 85 -16.14 -50.17 -1.94
CA ILE A 85 -17.05 -49.11 -1.48
C ILE A 85 -16.44 -48.36 -0.28
N ILE A 86 -15.93 -49.09 0.72
CA ILE A 86 -15.29 -48.51 1.90
C ILE A 86 -14.07 -47.66 1.52
N GLN A 87 -13.25 -48.12 0.56
CA GLN A 87 -12.11 -47.36 0.04
C GLN A 87 -12.57 -46.05 -0.61
N ILE A 88 -13.56 -46.10 -1.50
CA ILE A 88 -14.11 -44.91 -2.16
C ILE A 88 -14.63 -43.90 -1.13
N GLU A 89 -15.33 -44.34 -0.10
CA GLU A 89 -15.81 -43.45 0.96
C GLU A 89 -14.68 -42.82 1.77
N ARG A 90 -13.64 -43.59 2.13
CA ARG A 90 -12.45 -43.07 2.80
C ARG A 90 -11.75 -42.00 1.95
N ASP A 91 -11.58 -42.25 0.66
CA ASP A 91 -10.92 -41.31 -0.24
C ASP A 91 -11.72 -40.01 -0.39
N LYS A 92 -13.05 -40.12 -0.52
CA LYS A 92 -13.96 -38.95 -0.50
C LYS A 92 -13.85 -38.17 0.81
N ALA A 93 -13.79 -38.86 1.95
CA ALA A 93 -13.63 -38.23 3.26
C ALA A 93 -12.26 -37.54 3.38
N LEU A 94 -11.18 -38.16 2.89
CA LEU A 94 -9.85 -37.56 2.87
C LEU A 94 -9.77 -36.33 1.96
N ASP A 95 -10.38 -36.37 0.77
CA ASP A 95 -10.44 -35.23 -0.15
C ASP A 95 -11.19 -34.05 0.46
N SER A 96 -12.35 -34.28 1.07
CA SER A 96 -13.11 -33.21 1.75
C SER A 96 -12.31 -32.57 2.89
N LYS A 97 -11.62 -33.38 3.70
CA LYS A 97 -10.73 -32.90 4.78
C LYS A 97 -9.54 -32.11 4.23
N ARG A 98 -8.89 -32.59 3.16
CA ARG A 98 -7.80 -31.88 2.48
C ARG A 98 -8.26 -30.51 1.96
N ARG A 99 -9.43 -30.45 1.32
CA ARG A 99 -10.01 -29.19 0.84
C ARG A 99 -10.33 -28.22 1.98
N GLN A 100 -10.81 -28.72 3.11
CA GLN A 100 -11.05 -27.89 4.29
C GLN A 100 -9.74 -27.32 4.85
N MET A 101 -8.72 -28.17 5.02
CA MET A 101 -7.40 -27.72 5.49
C MET A 101 -6.77 -26.68 4.57
N LYS A 102 -6.85 -26.89 3.24
CA LYS A 102 -6.36 -25.92 2.26
C LYS A 102 -7.03 -24.55 2.41
N ARG A 103 -8.36 -24.51 2.54
CA ARG A 103 -9.11 -23.26 2.71
C ARG A 103 -8.75 -22.53 4.00
N ASP A 104 -8.59 -23.25 5.12
CA ASP A 104 -8.17 -22.65 6.39
C ASP A 104 -6.76 -22.05 6.28
N LEU A 105 -5.83 -22.75 5.62
CA LEU A 105 -4.48 -22.26 5.38
C LEU A 105 -4.49 -20.99 4.50
N GLU A 106 -5.21 -21.00 3.39
CA GLU A 106 -5.37 -19.83 2.50
C GLU A 106 -5.96 -18.63 3.23
N GLN A 107 -6.96 -18.83 4.10
CA GLN A 107 -7.57 -17.76 4.88
C GLN A 107 -6.59 -17.15 5.89
N ARG A 108 -5.79 -17.99 6.55
CA ARG A 108 -4.73 -17.53 7.48
C ARG A 108 -3.63 -16.78 6.74
N GLU A 109 -3.20 -17.26 5.58
CA GLU A 109 -2.21 -16.55 4.77
C GLU A 109 -2.75 -15.22 4.24
N ALA A 110 -4.00 -15.18 3.77
CA ALA A 110 -4.65 -13.97 3.29
C ALA A 110 -4.80 -12.94 4.41
N SER A 111 -5.20 -13.34 5.61
CA SER A 111 -5.30 -12.44 6.76
C SER A 111 -3.93 -11.92 7.20
N SER A 112 -2.89 -12.76 7.19
CA SER A 112 -1.51 -12.33 7.47
C SER A 112 -1.01 -11.33 6.42
N LYS A 113 -1.23 -11.60 5.13
CA LYS A 113 -0.89 -10.69 4.03
C LYS A 113 -1.63 -9.35 4.16
N ARG A 114 -2.93 -9.37 4.50
CA ARG A 114 -3.73 -8.17 4.77
C ARG A 114 -3.17 -7.35 5.92
N ARG A 115 -2.88 -7.97 7.08
CA ARG A 115 -2.27 -7.29 8.24
C ARG A 115 -0.93 -6.65 7.89
N LYS A 116 -0.08 -7.35 7.13
CA LYS A 116 1.20 -6.79 6.65
C LYS A 116 0.98 -5.59 5.73
N ALA A 117 0.08 -5.69 4.76
CA ALA A 117 -0.25 -4.59 3.85
C ALA A 117 -0.81 -3.37 4.61
N GLU A 118 -1.68 -3.61 5.61
CA GLU A 118 -2.26 -2.58 6.46
C GLU A 118 -1.17 -1.89 7.30
N THR A 119 -0.25 -2.65 7.91
CA THR A 119 0.89 -2.11 8.65
C THR A 119 1.77 -1.23 7.75
N ILE A 120 2.06 -1.68 6.53
CA ILE A 120 2.84 -0.91 5.55
C ILE A 120 2.09 0.40 5.21
N SER A 121 0.79 0.33 4.92
CA SER A 121 0.00 1.53 4.61
C SER A 121 -0.03 2.53 5.76
N VAL A 122 -0.16 2.07 7.01
CA VAL A 122 -0.15 2.94 8.20
C VAL A 122 1.22 3.61 8.35
N SER A 123 2.31 2.87 8.12
CA SER A 123 3.66 3.44 8.17
C SER A 123 3.90 4.50 7.09
N GLU A 124 3.38 4.28 5.87
CA GLU A 124 3.50 5.23 4.76
C GLU A 124 2.68 6.50 5.03
N ILE A 125 1.45 6.34 5.54
CA ILE A 125 0.60 7.47 5.94
C ILE A 125 1.30 8.33 7.01
N ALA A 126 1.89 7.70 8.03
CA ALA A 126 2.61 8.43 9.07
C ALA A 126 3.83 9.20 8.52
N ARG A 127 4.57 8.61 7.56
CA ARG A 127 5.69 9.27 6.89
C ARG A 127 5.23 10.49 6.09
N LEU A 128 4.18 10.35 5.28
CA LEU A 128 3.62 11.45 4.46
C LEU A 128 3.07 12.59 5.34
N GLN A 129 2.39 12.26 6.44
CA GLN A 129 1.92 13.26 7.40
C GLN A 129 3.08 14.05 8.01
N LYS A 130 4.18 13.37 8.38
CA LYS A 130 5.38 14.04 8.90
C LYS A 130 6.00 14.98 7.86
N GLU A 131 6.20 14.51 6.63
CA GLU A 131 6.75 15.32 5.54
C GLU A 131 5.88 16.54 5.25
N SER A 132 4.56 16.37 5.24
CA SER A 132 3.61 17.48 5.06
C SER A 132 3.71 18.53 6.18
N ALA A 133 3.90 18.09 7.43
CA ALA A 133 4.03 18.98 8.59
C ALA A 133 5.33 19.79 8.54
N GLU A 134 6.44 19.16 8.16
CA GLU A 134 7.73 19.83 7.95
C GLU A 134 7.62 20.89 6.85
N PHE A 135 6.92 20.58 5.76
CA PHE A 135 6.71 21.53 4.66
C PHE A 135 5.90 22.76 5.10
N LEU A 136 4.84 22.54 5.89
CA LEU A 136 4.04 23.64 6.47
C LEU A 136 4.86 24.48 7.46
N GLN A 137 5.72 23.87 8.27
CA GLN A 137 6.62 24.59 9.16
C GLN A 137 7.67 25.40 8.40
N ALA A 138 8.21 24.88 7.29
CA ALA A 138 9.13 25.61 6.44
C ALA A 138 8.45 26.82 5.75
N ARG A 139 7.19 26.66 5.32
CA ARG A 139 6.40 27.74 4.73
C ARG A 139 6.00 28.82 5.75
N ASN A 140 5.63 28.41 6.97
CA ASN A 140 5.27 29.30 8.07
C ASN A 140 6.47 29.76 8.90
N ARG A 141 7.70 29.45 8.46
CA ARG A 141 8.91 29.99 9.07
C ARG A 141 8.82 31.51 8.89
N PRO A 142 8.82 32.31 9.97
CA PRO A 142 8.79 33.75 9.84
C PRO A 142 9.98 34.13 8.96
N ARG A 143 9.71 34.76 7.81
CA ARG A 143 10.77 35.45 7.07
C ARG A 143 11.39 36.38 8.10
N SER A 144 12.66 36.19 8.41
CA SER A 144 13.42 37.19 9.14
C SER A 144 13.19 38.49 8.38
N ILE A 145 12.41 39.39 8.96
CA ILE A 145 12.34 40.77 8.47
C ILE A 145 13.78 41.24 8.68
N ASP A 146 14.50 41.41 7.58
CA ASP A 146 15.87 41.88 7.62
C ASP A 146 15.88 43.17 8.45
N LEU A 147 16.59 43.14 9.58
CA LEU A 147 16.87 44.32 10.39
C LEU A 147 17.73 45.22 9.48
N GLU A 148 17.10 46.15 8.76
CA GLU A 148 17.78 47.01 7.80
C GLU A 148 18.96 47.71 8.50
N ALA A 149 20.18 47.46 8.01
CA ALA A 149 21.39 48.04 8.55
C ALA A 149 21.27 49.56 8.65
N GLY A 150 21.57 50.12 9.82
CA GLY A 150 21.50 51.56 10.07
C GLY A 150 22.30 52.36 9.02
N ALA A 151 21.80 53.54 8.66
CA ALA A 151 22.40 54.36 7.60
C ALA A 151 22.98 55.66 8.17
N THR A 152 24.12 56.09 7.64
CA THR A 152 24.79 57.34 8.03
C THR A 152 24.58 58.43 6.98
N VAL A 153 24.05 59.58 7.41
CA VAL A 153 23.89 60.79 6.58
C VAL A 153 24.98 61.79 6.93
N LYS A 154 25.62 62.37 5.92
CA LYS A 154 26.53 63.50 6.05
C LYS A 154 25.86 64.77 5.56
N CYS A 155 25.87 65.81 6.39
CA CYS A 155 25.35 67.15 6.07
C CYS A 155 26.41 68.23 6.32
N GLN A 156 26.35 69.33 5.57
CA GLN A 156 27.08 70.56 5.89
C GLN A 156 26.21 71.42 6.81
N VAL A 157 26.78 71.80 7.95
CA VAL A 157 26.08 72.57 9.00
C VAL A 157 26.84 73.85 9.31
N PRO A 158 26.16 74.92 9.79
CA PRO A 158 26.81 76.20 10.08
C PRO A 158 27.84 76.07 11.23
N LEU A 159 28.80 76.99 11.31
CA LEU A 159 29.83 77.00 12.37
C LEU A 159 29.25 77.11 13.78
N SER A 160 28.06 77.71 13.92
CA SER A 160 27.30 77.83 15.17
C SER A 160 26.64 76.51 15.61
N ALA A 161 26.59 75.48 14.76
CA ALA A 161 25.98 74.21 15.12
C ALA A 161 26.80 73.47 16.20
N SER A 162 26.12 73.11 17.29
CA SER A 162 26.56 72.16 18.32
C SER A 162 25.84 70.81 18.15
N SER A 163 26.33 69.75 18.79
CA SER A 163 25.70 68.42 18.75
C SER A 163 24.27 68.46 19.30
N GLU A 164 24.09 69.05 20.48
CA GLU A 164 22.78 69.18 21.15
C GLU A 164 21.76 69.94 20.29
N ALA A 165 22.20 71.01 19.63
CA ALA A 165 21.33 71.80 18.77
C ALA A 165 20.89 71.03 17.51
N LEU A 166 21.75 70.17 16.97
CA LEU A 166 21.40 69.30 15.85
C LEU A 166 20.50 68.14 16.29
N GLU A 167 20.75 67.52 17.43
CA GLU A 167 19.89 66.46 17.97
C GLU A 167 18.46 66.97 18.19
N LEU A 168 18.31 68.13 18.84
CA LEU A 168 17.00 68.75 19.03
C LEU A 168 16.32 69.10 17.70
N ALA A 169 17.08 69.64 16.74
CA ALA A 169 16.56 70.00 15.44
C ALA A 169 16.08 68.78 14.63
N PHE A 170 16.88 67.71 14.61
CA PHE A 170 16.58 66.50 13.83
C PHE A 170 15.60 65.56 14.51
N SER A 171 15.42 65.64 15.84
CA SER A 171 14.36 64.90 16.57
C SER A 171 12.95 65.11 15.99
N LYS A 172 12.71 66.26 15.35
CA LYS A 172 11.45 66.59 14.68
C LYS A 172 11.25 65.89 13.32
N ILE A 173 12.34 65.43 12.72
CA ILE A 173 12.35 64.81 11.38
C ILE A 173 12.48 63.28 11.52
N SER A 174 13.43 62.80 12.34
CA SER A 174 13.64 61.38 12.57
C SER A 174 14.47 61.11 13.84
N LYS A 175 14.44 59.87 14.32
CA LYS A 175 15.20 59.42 15.50
C LYS A 175 16.66 59.18 15.13
N VAL A 176 17.52 60.08 15.57
CA VAL A 176 18.97 59.99 15.37
C VAL A 176 19.58 59.12 16.48
N GLU A 177 20.50 58.24 16.13
CA GLU A 177 21.23 57.38 17.08
C GLU A 177 22.47 58.09 17.63
N SER A 178 23.25 58.72 16.75
CA SER A 178 24.44 59.49 17.15
C SER A 178 24.78 60.57 16.12
N ILE A 179 25.35 61.68 16.59
CA ILE A 179 25.83 62.79 15.75
C ILE A 179 27.31 63.06 16.02
N GLN A 180 28.12 63.01 14.97
CA GLN A 180 29.53 63.40 14.99
C GLN A 180 29.75 64.66 14.18
N ILE A 181 30.37 65.69 14.77
CA ILE A 181 30.66 66.96 14.09
C ILE A 181 32.16 67.09 13.84
N ILE A 182 32.53 67.25 12.57
CA ILE A 182 33.91 67.46 12.13
C ILE A 182 34.09 68.91 11.67
N LYS A 183 34.98 69.65 12.33
CA LYS A 183 35.35 71.01 11.92
C LYS A 183 36.28 70.94 10.71
N MET A 184 35.93 71.65 9.64
CA MET A 184 36.79 71.74 8.46
C MET A 184 37.76 72.91 8.59
N PRO A 185 39.09 72.71 8.48
CA PRO A 185 40.04 73.81 8.47
C PRO A 185 39.84 74.66 7.19
N LYS A 186 39.88 75.99 7.33
CA LYS A 186 39.74 76.98 6.24
C LYS A 186 38.39 76.98 5.51
N LYS A 187 37.33 76.40 6.08
CA LYS A 187 35.96 76.46 5.51
C LYS A 187 34.98 77.12 6.48
N SER A 188 33.96 77.76 5.91
CA SER A 188 32.89 78.45 6.64
C SER A 188 31.78 77.52 7.18
N TYR A 189 32.00 76.20 7.20
CA TYR A 189 31.01 75.21 7.64
C TYR A 189 31.67 74.01 8.37
N LYS A 190 30.88 73.28 9.16
CA LYS A 190 31.24 71.99 9.75
C LYS A 190 30.52 70.86 9.02
N ILE A 191 31.02 69.64 9.15
CA ILE A 191 30.37 68.43 8.64
C ILE A 191 29.73 67.70 9.81
N ALA A 192 28.43 67.45 9.75
CA ALA A 192 27.75 66.55 10.67
C ALA A 192 27.57 65.18 10.00
N MET A 193 27.99 64.11 10.66
CA MET A 193 27.69 62.73 10.31
C MET A 193 26.69 62.19 11.33
N MET A 194 25.55 61.70 10.85
CA MET A 194 24.42 61.30 11.67
C MET A 194 24.06 59.86 11.35
N THR A 195 24.04 59.00 12.36
CA THR A 195 23.67 57.59 12.20
C THR A 195 22.21 57.40 12.57
N PHE A 196 21.46 56.64 11.77
CA PHE A 196 20.04 56.35 11.96
C PHE A 196 19.83 54.85 12.12
N PHE A 197 18.85 54.48 12.94
CA PHE A 197 18.45 53.08 13.18
C PHE A 197 17.89 52.37 11.94
N SER A 198 17.37 53.12 10.97
CA SER A 198 16.81 52.58 9.73
C SER A 198 17.26 53.41 8.53
N LYS A 199 17.40 52.75 7.37
CA LYS A 199 17.63 53.41 6.09
C LYS A 199 16.50 54.38 5.73
N HIS A 200 15.26 54.03 6.04
CA HIS A 200 14.10 54.89 5.77
C HIS A 200 14.19 56.24 6.51
N ASP A 201 14.71 56.22 7.74
CA ASP A 201 14.91 57.40 8.56
C ASP A 201 16.01 58.32 8.01
N ALA A 202 17.10 57.74 7.49
CA ALA A 202 18.13 58.48 6.78
C ALA A 202 17.61 59.11 5.47
N GLU A 203 16.74 58.40 4.73
CA GLU A 203 16.14 58.91 3.48
C GLU A 203 15.24 60.12 3.73
N LYS A 204 14.44 60.12 4.81
CA LYS A 204 13.62 61.27 5.19
C LYS A 204 14.47 62.53 5.36
N VAL A 205 15.60 62.41 6.05
CA VAL A 205 16.52 63.53 6.31
C VAL A 205 17.17 64.05 5.03
N VAL A 206 17.48 63.20 4.06
CA VAL A 206 18.02 63.63 2.76
C VAL A 206 16.95 64.27 1.88
N SER A 207 15.72 63.76 1.92
CA SER A 207 14.59 64.31 1.16
C SER A 207 13.95 65.56 1.78
N PHE A 208 14.41 65.97 2.97
CA PHE A 208 13.81 67.08 3.70
C PHE A 208 14.09 68.43 3.02
N ASP A 209 13.05 69.25 2.86
CA ASP A 209 13.17 70.59 2.28
C ASP A 209 13.62 71.60 3.34
N TYR A 210 14.93 71.70 3.53
CA TYR A 210 15.56 72.60 4.50
C TYR A 210 15.25 74.08 4.24
N SER A 211 14.86 74.47 3.02
CA SER A 211 14.53 75.86 2.67
C SER A 211 13.33 76.40 3.44
N LYS A 212 12.41 75.50 3.83
CA LYS A 212 11.19 75.82 4.58
C LYS A 212 11.35 75.62 6.09
N ALA A 213 12.54 75.21 6.54
CA ALA A 213 12.81 74.94 7.94
C ALA A 213 13.09 76.23 8.73
N ILE A 214 12.94 76.15 10.04
CA ILE A 214 13.18 77.25 10.98
C ILE A 214 14.44 76.94 11.80
N GLY A 215 15.18 77.98 12.18
CA GLY A 215 16.39 77.84 13.00
C GLY A 215 17.54 77.22 12.22
N ILE A 216 18.39 76.46 12.92
CA ILE A 216 19.66 75.93 12.38
C ILE A 216 19.44 75.03 11.15
N LEU A 217 18.28 74.35 11.04
CA LEU A 217 17.94 73.52 9.90
C LEU A 217 17.96 74.28 8.57
N LYS A 218 17.59 75.57 8.56
CA LYS A 218 17.55 76.38 7.33
C LYS A 218 18.93 76.56 6.69
N ASP A 219 19.97 76.51 7.51
CA ASP A 219 21.36 76.70 7.09
C ASP A 219 22.07 75.38 6.75
N ILE A 220 21.37 74.24 6.88
CA ILE A 220 21.90 72.91 6.55
C ILE A 220 21.85 72.70 5.04
N LYS A 221 22.95 72.20 4.47
CA LYS A 221 23.08 71.94 3.02
C LYS A 221 23.77 70.62 2.73
N HIS A 222 23.61 70.13 1.50
CA HIS A 222 24.36 68.99 0.97
C HIS A 222 24.28 67.72 1.82
N CYS A 223 23.08 67.37 2.30
CA CYS A 223 22.84 66.10 3.00
C CYS A 223 22.86 64.93 2.02
N LYS A 224 23.70 63.92 2.29
CA LYS A 224 23.81 62.68 1.48
C LYS A 224 24.05 61.47 2.38
N ILE A 225 23.50 60.33 2.01
CA ILE A 225 23.82 59.03 2.65
C ILE A 225 25.22 58.61 2.20
N ILE A 226 26.09 58.24 3.14
CA ILE A 226 27.51 57.93 2.86
C ILE A 226 27.91 56.48 3.19
N GLY A 227 27.13 55.80 4.01
CA GLY A 227 27.33 54.37 4.25
C GLY A 227 26.23 53.77 5.09
N SER A 228 25.90 52.52 4.80
CA SER A 228 25.21 51.62 5.74
C SER A 228 26.25 51.13 6.74
N THR A 229 26.12 51.51 8.00
CA THR A 229 26.94 50.97 9.07
C THR A 229 26.48 49.53 9.30
N PRO A 230 27.33 48.50 9.12
CA PRO A 230 26.95 47.15 9.52
C PRO A 230 26.77 47.14 11.04
N LEU A 231 25.57 46.80 11.51
CA LEU A 231 25.33 46.45 12.91
C LEU A 231 26.34 45.37 13.30
N GLN A 232 27.29 45.69 14.16
CA GLN A 232 28.03 44.67 14.87
C GLN A 232 27.00 43.92 15.74
N LYS A 233 26.76 42.66 15.41
CA LYS A 233 26.03 41.73 16.27
C LYS A 233 26.88 41.50 17.51
N GLU A 234 26.42 41.95 18.67
CA GLU A 234 26.76 41.30 19.94
C GLU A 234 25.89 40.04 20.13
#